data_AF-A0A3N5T226-F1
#
_entry.id   AF-A0A3N5T226-F1
#
_cell.length_a   1.000
_cell.length_b   1.000
_cell.length_c   1.000
_cell.angle_alpha   90.00
_cell.angle_beta   90.00
_cell.angle_gamma   90.00
#
_symmetry.space_group_name_H-M   'P 1'
#
loop_
_entity.id
_entity.type
_entity.pdbx_description
1 polymer ?
#
loop_
_entity_poly.entity_id
_entity_poly.type
_entity_poly.pdbx_seq_one_letter_code
_entity_poly.pdbx_strand_id
1 'polypeptide(L)' 'MNITFHGAARTVTGTQHLVEVNGQRLLLDCGLYQGSRRESFERNRNLPFEAES' A
#
# COMPACT_ATOMS: atom_id res chain seq x y z
N MET A 1 -17.31 5.66 4.08
CA MET A 1 -16.41 4.59 3.60
C MET A 1 -15.58 5.19 2.49
N ASN A 2 -14.26 5.18 2.63
CA ASN A 2 -13.30 5.65 1.64
C ASN A 2 -12.27 4.56 1.38
N ILE A 3 -11.80 4.44 0.13
CA ILE A 3 -10.79 3.44 -0.26
C ILE A 3 -9.70 4.17 -1.05
N THR A 4 -8.46 4.08 -0.56
CA THR A 4 -7.28 4.62 -1.22
C THR A 4 -6.41 3.48 -1.75
N PHE A 5 -6.11 3.51 -3.05
CA PHE A 5 -5.29 2.52 -3.75
C PHE A 5 -3.83 2.98 -3.74
N HIS A 6 -3.02 2.45 -2.82
CA HIS A 6 -1.58 2.75 -2.74
C HIS A 6 -0.73 1.79 -3.60
N GLY A 7 -1.35 0.69 -4.03
CA GLY A 7 -0.67 -0.44 -4.62
C GLY A 7 -1.57 -1.18 -5.62
N ALA A 8 -0.98 -1.97 -6.52
CA ALA A 8 -1.69 -2.61 -7.63
C ALA A 8 -2.55 -1.67 -8.51
N ALA A 9 -2.31 -0.35 -8.44
CA ALA A 9 -2.96 0.64 -9.28
C ALA A 9 -2.24 0.72 -10.62
N ARG A 10 -2.85 0.14 -11.67
CA ARG A 10 -2.25 0.03 -13.03
C ARG A 10 -0.94 -0.78 -13.05
N THR A 11 -0.76 -1.67 -12.08
CA THR A 11 0.33 -2.66 -12.01
C THR A 11 -0.18 -3.91 -11.29
N VAL A 12 0.53 -5.02 -11.39
CA VAL A 12 0.12 -6.32 -10.83
C VAL A 12 0.79 -6.64 -9.49
N THR A 13 1.79 -5.86 -9.07
CA THR A 13 2.56 -6.11 -7.84
C THR A 13 2.40 -4.99 -6.81
N GLY A 14 2.76 -5.27 -5.56
CA GLY A 14 2.71 -4.29 -4.48
C GLY A 14 1.28 -3.93 -4.08
N THR A 15 0.39 -4.89 -3.92
CA THR A 15 -1.01 -4.68 -3.50
C THR A 15 -1.09 -3.99 -2.14
N GLN A 16 -1.82 -2.88 -2.08
CA GLN A 16 -1.98 -2.12 -0.84
C GLN A 16 -3.21 -1.22 -0.93
N HIS A 17 -4.24 -1.50 -0.12
CA HIS A 17 -5.50 -0.76 -0.13
C HIS A 17 -5.83 -0.28 1.28
N LEU A 18 -5.86 1.04 1.48
CA LEU A 18 -6.26 1.61 2.76
C LEU A 18 -7.76 1.88 2.75
N VAL A 19 -8.48 1.25 3.67
CA VAL A 19 -9.92 1.43 3.84
C VAL A 19 -10.19 2.22 5.10
N GLU A 20 -10.97 3.29 4.95
CA GLU A 20 -11.40 4.15 6.06
C GLU A 20 -12.91 4.03 6.24
N VAL A 21 -13.31 3.52 7.40
CA VAL A 21 -14.73 3.24 7.70
C VAL A 21 -14.97 3.35 9.20
N ASN A 22 -16.08 3.98 9.60
CA ASN A 22 -16.48 4.11 11.00
C ASN A 22 -15.40 4.67 11.94
N GLY A 23 -14.56 5.60 11.44
CA GLY A 23 -13.45 6.18 12.19
C GLY A 23 -12.24 5.25 12.35
N GLN A 24 -12.25 4.08 11.73
CA GLN A 24 -11.14 3.13 11.71
C GLN A 24 -10.40 3.15 10.37
N ARG A 25 -9.11 2.81 10.42
CA ARG A 25 -8.24 2.64 9.26
C ARG A 25 -7.79 1.19 9.18
N LEU A 26 -8.13 0.51 8.09
CA LEU A 26 -7.76 -0.88 7.85
C LEU A 26 -6.89 -0.97 6.59
N LEU A 27 -5.74 -1.61 6.72
CA LEU A 27 -4.90 -1.95 5.57
C LEU A 27 -5.31 -3.32 5.04
N LEU A 28 -5.85 -3.36 3.83
CA LEU A 28 -6.17 -4.59 3.13
C LEU A 28 -5.03 -4.92 2.17
N ASP A 29 -4.36 -6.03 2.48
CA ASP A 29 -3.15 -6.51 1.82
C ASP A 29 -1.93 -5.56 1.98
N CYS A 30 -0.74 -6.12 1.90
CA CYS A 30 0.52 -5.37 1.97
C CYS A 30 1.60 -6.11 1.17
N GLY A 31 1.27 -6.47 -0.07
CA GLY A 31 2.17 -7.14 -0.98
C GLY A 31 3.39 -6.29 -1.31
N LEU A 32 4.51 -6.96 -1.62
CA LEU A 32 5.72 -6.29 -2.06
C LEU A 32 5.63 -5.92 -3.54
N TYR A 33 6.08 -4.71 -3.89
CA TYR A 33 6.27 -4.31 -5.27
C TYR A 33 7.47 -5.02 -5.87
N GLN A 34 7.33 -5.42 -7.14
CA GLN A 34 8.38 -6.07 -7.92
C GLN A 34 8.57 -5.29 -9.23
N GLY A 35 9.81 -4.90 -9.50
CA GLY A 35 10.21 -4.12 -10.66
C GLY A 35 11.72 -3.91 -10.65
N SER A 36 12.18 -2.74 -11.07
CA SER A 36 13.61 -2.40 -10.99
C SER A 36 14.10 -2.48 -9.54
N ARG A 37 15.35 -2.94 -9.32
CA ARG A 37 15.90 -3.17 -7.97
C ARG A 37 15.82 -1.93 -7.09
N ARG A 38 16.24 -0.78 -7.62
CA ARG A 38 16.23 0.50 -6.88
C ARG A 38 14.81 0.91 -6.49
N GLU A 39 13.89 0.91 -7.44
CA GLU A 39 12.49 1.29 -7.18
C GLU A 39 11.80 0.34 -6.19
N SER A 40 12.01 -0.97 -6.35
CA SER A 40 11.45 -1.97 -5.44
C SER A 40 11.96 -1.75 -4.01
N PHE A 41 13.25 -1.43 -3.83
CA PHE A 41 13.78 -1.12 -2.51
C PHE A 41 13.19 0.15 -1.91
N GLU A 42 13.08 1.22 -2.67
CA GLU A 42 12.50 2.48 -2.17
C GLU A 42 11.03 2.31 -1.79
N ARG A 43 10.23 1.67 -2.64
CA ARG A 43 8.78 1.50 -2.39
C ARG A 43 8.49 0.53 -1.25
N ASN A 44 9.24 -0.57 -1.16
CA ASN A 44 8.97 -1.60 -0.15
C ASN A 44 9.47 -1.23 1.26
N ARG A 45 10.33 -0.20 1.39
CA ARG A 45 10.83 0.28 2.69
C ARG A 45 10.04 1.47 3.25
N ASN A 46 9.26 2.16 2.43
CA ASN A 46 8.56 3.37 2.81
C ASN A 46 7.06 3.18 2.60
N LEU A 47 6.29 3.20 3.69
CA LEU A 47 4.83 3.19 3.59
C LEU A 47 4.34 4.56 3.13
N PRO A 48 3.35 4.63 2.22
CA PRO A 48 2.77 5.89 1.73
C PRO A 48 1.73 6.49 2.70
N PHE A 49 1.63 5.95 3.92
CA PHE A 49 0.78 6.41 4.99
C PHE A 49 1.45 6.14 6.34
N GLU A 50 1.03 6.86 7.37
CA GLU A 50 1.51 6.65 8.74
C GLU A 50 0.87 5.37 9.30
N ALA A 51 1.69 4.37 9.58
CA ALA A 51 1.25 3.14 10.22
C ALA A 51 1.35 3.25 11.74
N GLU A 52 0.36 2.75 12.44
CA GLU A 52 0.31 2.67 13.90
C GLU A 52 0.16 1.19 14.29
N SER A 53 0.78 0.79 15.41
CA SER A 53 0.77 -0.58 15.95
C SER A 53 -0.33 -0.81 16.95
#